data_AF-A0A9P6WUT0-F1
#
_entry.id   AF-A0A9P6WUT0-F1
#
_cell.length_a   1.000
_cell.length_b   1.000
_cell.length_c   1.000
_cell.angle_alpha   90.00
_cell.angle_beta   90.00
_cell.angle_gamma   90.00
#
_symmetry.space_group_name_H-M   'P 1'
#
loop_
_entity.id
_entity.type
_entity.pdbx_description
1 polymer ?
#
loop_
_entity_poly.entity_id
_entity_poly.type
_entity_poly.pdbx_seq_one_letter_code
_entity_poly.pdbx_strand_id
1 'polypeptide(L)'
;MSYQSAINVLHAVEIYAEIKKKKPLLTEKHKKARLAWAKKHQYWAVHDWRRVIFSEPGYACQDYNGAMNSELYQEILTKSLKDTMEYYDLNWETSVFQHDNDPKHRSKSTTQWMKDSVMVCIDDWPSQRPDLSPIEHGDQHP
;
A
#
# COMPACT_ATOMS: atom_id res chain seq x y z
N MET A 1 35.03 -0.88 -22.18
CA MET A 1 33.61 -0.81 -22.56
C MET A 1 33.02 0.40 -21.84
N SER A 2 32.43 1.37 -22.55
CA SER A 2 31.90 2.59 -21.92
C SER A 2 30.46 2.38 -21.46
N TYR A 3 29.98 3.24 -20.56
CA TYR A 3 28.58 3.28 -20.13
C TYR A 3 27.61 3.35 -21.31
N GLN A 4 27.94 4.18 -22.30
CA GLN A 4 27.13 4.33 -23.52
C GLN A 4 27.10 3.05 -24.36
N SER A 5 28.22 2.32 -24.45
CA SER A 5 28.24 1.03 -25.15
C SER A 5 27.37 -0.01 -24.45
N ALA A 6 27.33 -0.03 -23.11
CA ALA A 6 26.46 -0.94 -22.36
C ALA A 6 24.98 -0.63 -22.56
N ILE A 7 24.59 0.65 -22.54
CA ILE A 7 23.20 1.08 -22.80
C ILE A 7 22.75 0.72 -24.22
N ASN A 8 23.61 0.92 -25.22
CA ASN A 8 23.28 0.58 -26.61
C ASN A 8 23.06 -0.93 -26.80
N VAL A 9 23.84 -1.76 -26.10
CA VAL A 9 23.65 -3.23 -26.11
C VAL A 9 22.33 -3.61 -25.45
N LEU A 10 21.98 -2.99 -24.32
CA LEU A 10 20.72 -3.24 -23.62
C LEU A 10 19.51 -2.85 -24.49
N HIS A 11 19.55 -1.67 -25.13
CA HIS A 11 18.48 -1.25 -26.04
C HIS A 11 18.36 -2.16 -27.27
N ALA A 12 19.47 -2.70 -27.78
CA ALA A 12 19.46 -3.64 -28.90
C ALA A 12 18.84 -5.00 -28.56
N VAL A 13 18.73 -5.33 -27.27
CA VAL A 13 18.00 -6.51 -26.78
C VAL A 13 16.68 -6.14 -26.09
N GLU A 14 16.15 -4.94 -26.38
CA GLU A 14 14.89 -4.41 -25.84
C GLU A 14 14.85 -4.30 -24.31
N ILE A 15 16.02 -4.22 -23.66
CA ILE A 15 16.16 -3.96 -22.23
C ILE A 15 16.39 -2.46 -22.03
N TYR A 16 15.43 -1.81 -21.37
CA TYR A 16 15.51 -0.39 -21.03
C TYR A 16 15.98 -0.22 -19.58
N ALA A 17 17.01 0.61 -19.38
CA ALA A 17 17.49 0.93 -18.04
C ALA A 17 16.77 2.17 -17.49
N GLU A 18 16.02 2.01 -16.42
CA GLU A 18 15.45 3.13 -15.68
C GLU A 18 16.33 3.52 -14.49
N ILE A 19 16.53 4.84 -14.30
CA ILE A 19 17.15 5.35 -13.08
C ILE A 19 16.11 5.27 -11.96
N LYS A 20 16.35 4.37 -11.00
CA LYS A 20 15.49 4.21 -9.84
C LYS A 20 15.34 5.55 -9.10
N LYS A 21 14.09 6.01 -8.91
CA LYS A 21 13.78 7.20 -8.09
C LYS A 21 14.45 7.07 -6.71
N LYS A 22 15.10 8.13 -6.22
CA LYS A 22 15.69 8.16 -4.88
C LYS A 22 14.60 7.93 -3.84
N LYS A 23 14.59 6.76 -3.20
CA LYS A 23 13.73 6.48 -2.05
C LYS A 23 14.29 7.21 -0.82
N PRO A 24 13.44 7.79 0.05
CA PRO A 24 13.91 8.38 1.30
C PRO A 24 14.69 7.34 2.12
N LEU A 25 15.78 7.77 2.73
CA LEU A 25 16.61 6.89 3.56
C LEU A 25 15.83 6.48 4.81
N LEU A 26 15.74 5.18 5.04
CA LEU A 26 15.08 4.64 6.23
C LEU A 26 15.91 4.96 7.47
N THR A 27 15.27 5.61 8.44
CA THR A 27 15.85 5.75 9.79
C THR A 27 15.98 4.38 10.46
N GLU A 28 16.88 4.25 11.44
CA GLU A 28 17.02 3.01 12.23
C GLU A 28 15.71 2.61 12.92
N LYS A 29 14.93 3.61 13.37
CA LYS A 29 13.58 3.39 13.91
C LYS A 29 12.68 2.71 12.88
N HIS A 30 12.69 3.17 11.63
CA HIS A 30 11.92 2.54 10.56
C HIS A 30 12.40 1.12 10.28
N LYS A 31 13.71 0.89 10.19
CA LYS A 31 14.27 -0.46 9.96
C LYS A 31 13.85 -1.47 11.03
N LYS A 32 13.90 -1.06 12.31
CA LYS A 32 13.49 -1.91 13.44
C LYS A 32 12.00 -2.25 13.40
N ALA A 33 11.14 -1.27 13.15
CA ALA A 33 9.70 -1.48 13.01
C ALA A 33 9.38 -2.41 11.83
N ARG A 34 10.05 -2.21 10.69
CA ARG A 34 9.94 -3.05 9.48
C ARG A 34 10.30 -4.50 9.77
N LEU A 35 11.41 -4.74 10.47
CA LEU A 35 11.84 -6.09 10.82
C LEU A 35 10.89 -6.77 11.82
N ALA A 36 10.41 -6.02 12.83
CA ALA A 36 9.48 -6.55 13.82
C ALA A 36 8.16 -6.99 13.15
N TRP A 37 7.62 -6.16 12.26
CA TRP A 37 6.42 -6.48 11.49
C TRP A 37 6.63 -7.73 10.62
N ALA A 38 7.74 -7.80 9.88
CA ALA A 38 8.03 -8.95 9.04
C ALA A 38 8.14 -10.25 9.86
N LYS A 39 8.83 -10.20 11.01
CA LYS A 39 8.95 -11.36 11.92
C LYS A 39 7.61 -11.79 12.51
N LYS A 40 6.71 -10.84 12.82
CA LYS A 40 5.37 -11.13 13.35
C LYS A 40 4.50 -11.87 12.33
N HIS A 41 4.65 -11.54 11.04
CA HIS A 41 3.84 -12.10 9.96
C HIS A 41 4.58 -13.14 9.10
N GLN A 42 5.80 -13.56 9.50
CA GLN A 42 6.63 -14.48 8.71
C GLN A 42 6.01 -15.88 8.51
N TYR A 43 5.04 -16.24 9.35
CA TYR A 43 4.35 -17.54 9.30
C TYR A 43 2.95 -17.46 8.67
N TRP A 44 2.55 -16.30 8.15
CA TRP A 44 1.27 -16.17 7.44
C TRP A 44 1.27 -17.05 6.18
N ALA A 45 0.24 -17.88 6.07
CA ALA A 45 0.00 -18.69 4.89
C ALA A 45 -0.64 -17.84 3.77
N VAL A 46 -0.66 -18.37 2.55
CA VAL A 46 -1.30 -17.71 1.40
C VAL A 46 -2.75 -17.31 1.71
N HIS A 47 -3.48 -18.14 2.46
CA HIS A 47 -4.84 -17.84 2.88
C HIS A 47 -4.93 -16.62 3.80
N ASP A 48 -3.95 -16.41 4.69
CA ASP A 48 -3.91 -15.24 5.56
C ASP A 48 -3.64 -13.97 4.73
N TRP A 49 -2.72 -14.06 3.75
CA TRP A 49 -2.43 -12.97 2.82
C TRP A 49 -3.60 -12.62 1.90
N ARG A 50 -4.41 -13.60 1.49
CA ARG A 50 -5.62 -13.38 0.67
C ARG A 50 -6.68 -12.53 1.36
N ARG A 51 -6.62 -12.43 2.69
CA ARG A 51 -7.54 -11.60 3.48
C ARG A 51 -7.02 -10.19 3.68
N VAL A 52 -5.79 -9.89 3.24
CA VAL A 52 -5.22 -8.54 3.35
C VAL A 52 -5.65 -7.71 2.16
N ILE A 53 -6.39 -6.65 2.43
CA ILE A 53 -6.72 -5.65 1.42
C ILE A 53 -5.73 -4.50 1.56
N PHE A 54 -4.86 -4.37 0.56
CA PHE A 54 -3.99 -3.23 0.42
C PHE A 54 -4.81 -2.09 -0.17
N SER A 55 -4.81 -0.94 0.49
CA SER A 55 -5.37 0.28 -0.08
C SER A 55 -4.25 1.28 -0.30
N GLU A 56 -4.04 1.63 -1.56
CA GLU A 56 -3.33 2.85 -1.89
C GLU A 56 -4.37 3.89 -2.23
N PRO A 57 -4.39 5.02 -1.51
CA PRO A 57 -5.26 6.11 -1.86
C PRO A 57 -5.04 6.57 -3.30
N GLY A 58 -3.85 6.32 -3.88
CA GLY A 58 -3.42 6.77 -5.21
C GLY A 58 -4.47 6.70 -6.31
N TYR A 59 -5.24 5.62 -6.45
CA TYR A 59 -6.26 5.52 -7.51
C TYR A 59 -7.60 6.16 -7.14
N ALA A 60 -8.05 6.01 -5.88
CA ALA A 60 -9.30 6.62 -5.41
C ALA A 60 -9.17 8.14 -5.14
N CYS A 61 -7.94 8.66 -5.09
CA CYS A 61 -7.62 10.06 -4.81
C CYS A 61 -7.33 10.89 -6.06
N GLN A 62 -7.24 10.28 -7.24
CA GLN A 62 -6.84 10.98 -8.47
C GLN A 62 -7.91 11.97 -8.99
N ASP A 63 -9.17 11.80 -8.58
CA ASP A 63 -10.29 12.64 -9.07
C ASP A 63 -10.69 13.78 -8.12
N TYR A 64 -9.95 14.04 -7.04
CA TYR A 64 -10.29 15.11 -6.09
C TYR A 64 -9.35 16.32 -6.22
N ASN A 65 -9.87 17.40 -6.80
CA ASN A 65 -9.18 18.70 -6.95
C ASN A 65 -9.01 19.50 -5.63
N GLY A 66 -9.14 18.87 -4.46
CA GLY A 66 -9.10 19.51 -3.14
C GLY A 66 -8.26 18.78 -2.08
N ALA A 67 -8.14 19.37 -0.89
CA ALA A 67 -7.52 18.71 0.24
C ALA A 67 -8.47 17.65 0.82
N MET A 68 -8.13 16.36 0.67
CA MET A 68 -8.93 15.25 1.22
C MET A 68 -8.98 15.31 2.75
N ASN A 69 -10.19 15.37 3.32
CA ASN A 69 -10.44 15.31 4.76
C ASN A 69 -10.80 13.88 5.20
N SER A 70 -10.95 13.66 6.51
CA SER A 70 -11.24 12.32 7.04
C SER A 70 -12.63 11.79 6.68
N GLU A 71 -13.64 12.65 6.55
CA GLU A 71 -15.00 12.24 6.21
C GLU A 71 -15.08 11.73 4.77
N LEU A 72 -14.48 12.46 3.84
CA LEU A 72 -14.38 12.05 2.44
C LEU A 72 -13.59 10.74 2.29
N TYR A 73 -12.52 10.58 3.07
CA TYR A 73 -11.77 9.33 3.09
C TYR A 73 -12.65 8.15 3.55
N GLN A 74 -13.47 8.32 4.61
CA GLN A 74 -14.40 7.30 5.08
C GLN A 74 -15.47 6.96 4.04
N GLU A 75 -15.98 7.95 3.31
CA GLU A 75 -16.95 7.76 2.23
C GLU A 75 -16.35 6.96 1.07
N ILE A 76 -15.15 7.34 0.62
CA ILE A 76 -14.42 6.65 -0.46
C ILE A 76 -14.16 5.19 -0.08
N LEU A 77 -13.73 4.94 1.15
CA LEU A 77 -13.57 3.59 1.67
C LEU A 77 -14.91 2.86 1.65
N THR A 78 -15.97 3.44 2.22
CA THR A 78 -17.27 2.77 2.31
C THR A 78 -17.79 2.33 0.94
N LYS A 79 -17.69 3.20 -0.07
CA LYS A 79 -18.21 2.91 -1.40
C LYS A 79 -17.31 1.94 -2.15
N SER A 80 -16.05 2.30 -2.32
CA SER A 80 -15.13 1.56 -3.20
C SER A 80 -14.68 0.24 -2.59
N LEU A 81 -14.46 0.21 -1.26
CA LEU A 81 -13.99 -0.99 -0.58
C LEU A 81 -15.10 -2.04 -0.49
N LYS A 82 -16.34 -1.66 -0.17
CA LYS A 82 -17.43 -2.63 -0.08
C LYS A 82 -17.70 -3.31 -1.43
N ASP A 83 -17.75 -2.54 -2.50
CA ASP A 83 -17.94 -3.08 -3.86
C ASP A 83 -16.78 -4.02 -4.24
N THR A 84 -15.54 -3.65 -3.88
CA THR A 84 -14.36 -4.51 -4.11
C THR A 84 -14.43 -5.79 -3.29
N MET A 85 -14.87 -5.71 -2.03
CA MET A 85 -14.98 -6.87 -1.16
C MET A 85 -16.06 -7.84 -1.62
N GLU A 86 -17.20 -7.32 -2.08
CA GLU A 86 -18.23 -8.15 -2.72
C GLU A 86 -17.70 -8.83 -3.99
N TYR A 87 -16.99 -8.10 -4.85
CA TYR A 87 -16.42 -8.65 -6.08
C TYR A 87 -15.44 -9.81 -5.85
N TYR A 88 -14.63 -9.75 -4.78
CA TYR A 88 -13.65 -10.78 -4.44
C TYR A 88 -14.14 -11.80 -3.41
N ASP A 89 -15.44 -11.82 -3.07
CA ASP A 89 -16.04 -12.67 -2.03
C ASP A 89 -15.32 -12.56 -0.67
N LEU A 90 -14.84 -11.36 -0.34
CA LEU A 90 -14.15 -11.05 0.91
C LEU A 90 -15.15 -10.64 1.98
N ASN A 91 -14.93 -11.13 3.20
CA ASN A 91 -15.79 -10.82 4.33
C ASN A 91 -15.27 -9.62 5.14
N TRP A 92 -16.13 -8.63 5.36
CA TRP A 92 -15.83 -7.35 6.01
C TRP A 92 -15.20 -7.47 7.40
N GLU A 93 -15.71 -8.37 8.25
CA GLU A 93 -15.26 -8.54 9.63
C GLU A 93 -13.95 -9.31 9.75
N THR A 94 -13.57 -10.03 8.68
CA THR A 94 -12.47 -10.99 8.68
C THR A 94 -11.31 -10.57 7.79
N SER A 95 -11.54 -9.60 6.90
CA SER A 95 -10.50 -8.97 6.09
C SER A 95 -9.66 -8.02 6.93
N VAL A 96 -8.37 -7.98 6.61
CA VAL A 96 -7.38 -7.12 7.27
C VAL A 96 -7.05 -5.98 6.32
N PHE A 97 -7.34 -4.75 6.73
CA PHE A 97 -7.14 -3.56 5.94
C PHE A 97 -5.77 -2.96 6.19
N GLN A 98 -5.01 -2.74 5.12
CA GLN A 98 -3.76 -2.00 5.16
C GLN A 98 -3.97 -0.62 4.53
N HIS A 99 -3.61 0.40 5.29
CA HIS A 99 -3.53 1.79 4.86
C HIS A 99 -2.25 2.44 5.41
N ASP A 100 -1.82 3.55 4.82
CA ASP A 100 -0.62 4.24 5.27
C ASP A 100 -0.88 5.09 6.54
N ASN A 101 0.21 5.61 7.11
CA ASN A 101 0.17 6.41 8.34
C ASN A 101 -0.15 7.90 8.10
N ASP A 102 -0.80 8.25 6.99
CA ASP A 102 -1.17 9.62 6.72
C ASP A 102 -2.10 10.18 7.82
N PRO A 103 -1.89 11.45 8.27
CA PRO A 103 -2.69 12.04 9.34
C PRO A 103 -4.21 11.91 9.17
N LYS A 104 -4.73 11.94 7.95
CA LYS A 104 -6.19 11.82 7.70
C LYS A 104 -6.71 10.39 7.89
N HIS A 105 -5.86 9.38 7.67
CA HIS A 105 -6.15 7.97 7.89
C HIS A 105 -6.08 7.60 9.37
N ARG A 106 -5.21 8.30 10.10
CA ARG A 106 -4.94 8.10 11.54
C ARG A 106 -5.70 9.08 12.44
N SER A 107 -6.63 9.86 11.88
CA SER A 107 -7.39 10.84 12.65
C SER A 107 -8.30 10.15 13.67
N LYS A 108 -8.69 10.87 14.73
CA LYS A 108 -9.64 10.35 15.73
C LYS A 108 -10.97 9.94 15.08
N SER A 109 -11.43 10.73 14.09
CA SER A 109 -12.65 10.43 13.34
C SER A 109 -12.51 9.11 12.57
N THR A 110 -11.46 8.96 11.77
CA THR A 110 -11.25 7.75 10.95
C THR A 110 -11.03 6.51 11.80
N THR A 111 -10.24 6.61 12.87
CA THR A 111 -9.99 5.48 13.77
C THR A 111 -11.22 5.06 14.56
N GLN A 112 -12.12 5.98 14.90
CA GLN A 112 -13.41 5.64 15.51
C GLN A 112 -14.34 4.99 14.49
N TRP A 113 -14.46 5.56 13.29
CA TRP A 113 -15.28 5.00 12.21
C TRP A 113 -14.87 3.57 11.83
N MET A 114 -13.57 3.26 11.78
CA MET A 114 -13.07 1.90 11.53
C MET A 114 -13.50 0.92 12.62
N LYS A 115 -13.44 1.33 13.89
CA LYS A 115 -13.91 0.51 15.02
C LYS A 115 -15.41 0.27 14.96
N ASP A 116 -16.18 1.31 14.70
CA ASP A 116 -17.65 1.23 14.61
C ASP A 116 -18.08 0.37 13.42
N SER A 117 -17.28 0.37 12.35
CA SER A 117 -17.47 -0.49 11.20
C SER A 117 -16.93 -1.91 11.41
N VAL A 118 -16.27 -2.24 12.53
CA VAL A 118 -15.66 -3.57 12.76
C VAL A 118 -14.54 -3.91 11.74
N MET A 119 -13.87 -2.88 11.20
CA MET A 119 -12.70 -3.09 10.34
C MET A 119 -11.48 -3.48 11.17
N VAL A 120 -10.79 -4.53 10.75
CA VAL A 120 -9.48 -4.92 11.30
C VAL A 120 -8.39 -4.22 10.50
N CYS A 121 -7.65 -3.30 11.12
CA CYS A 121 -6.57 -2.57 10.45
C CYS A 121 -5.17 -3.08 10.87
N ILE A 122 -4.20 -2.97 9.97
CA ILE A 122 -2.78 -3.20 10.30
C ILE A 122 -2.23 -1.95 11.01
N ASP A 123 -2.46 -1.86 12.31
CA ASP A 123 -2.07 -0.71 13.15
C ASP A 123 -0.55 -0.54 13.30
N ASP A 124 0.23 -1.59 13.06
CA ASP A 124 1.70 -1.58 13.14
C ASP A 124 2.39 -1.43 11.78
N TRP A 125 1.67 -0.96 10.75
CA TRP A 125 2.25 -0.75 9.44
C TRP A 125 3.39 0.30 9.48
N PRO A 126 4.62 -0.05 9.05
CA PRO A 126 5.75 0.86 9.12
C PRO A 126 5.61 1.99 8.10
N SER A 127 5.82 3.24 8.53
CA SER A 127 5.79 4.42 7.65
C SER A 127 6.80 4.35 6.50
N GLN A 128 6.50 5.00 5.36
CA GLN A 128 7.36 5.09 4.18
C GLN A 128 7.75 3.71 3.61
N ARG A 129 6.74 2.90 3.26
CA ARG A 129 6.91 1.55 2.68
C ARG A 129 6.30 1.44 1.29
N PRO A 130 6.89 2.12 0.30
CA PRO A 130 6.53 1.83 -1.08
C PRO A 130 6.85 0.40 -1.51
N ASP A 131 7.85 -0.22 -0.86
CA ASP A 131 8.37 -1.53 -1.24
C ASP A 131 7.63 -2.74 -0.62
N LEU A 132 6.61 -2.54 0.24
CA LEU A 132 5.85 -3.66 0.82
C LEU A 132 4.43 -3.80 0.32
N SER A 133 3.86 -2.74 -0.22
CA SER A 133 2.57 -2.86 -0.86
C SER A 133 2.80 -3.63 -2.16
N PRO A 134 2.09 -4.74 -2.40
CA PRO A 134 2.09 -5.38 -3.71
C PRO A 134 1.60 -4.42 -4.81
N ILE A 135 0.80 -3.40 -4.45
CA ILE A 135 0.19 -2.44 -5.37
C ILE A 135 1.25 -1.52 -6.01
N GLU A 136 2.30 -1.15 -5.29
CA GLU A 136 3.39 -0.33 -5.82
C GLU A 136 4.27 -1.02 -6.89
N HIS A 137 4.10 -2.33 -7.09
CA HIS A 137 4.84 -3.10 -8.09
C HIS A 137 3.95 -3.56 -9.27
N GLY A 138 2.70 -3.07 -9.34
CA GLY A 138 1.69 -3.50 -10.31
C GLY A 138 1.86 -2.98 -11.74
N ASP A 139 2.65 -1.93 -11.97
CA ASP A 139 2.84 -1.34 -13.32
C ASP A 139 4.03 -1.95 -14.10
N GLN A 140 4.45 -3.17 -13.77
CA GLN A 140 5.46 -3.88 -14.55
C GLN A 140 4.92 -5.19 -15.12
N HIS A 141 4.12 -5.09 -16.17
CA HIS A 141 3.95 -6.16 -17.14
C HIS A 141 4.06 -5.59 -18.56
N PRO A 142 4.55 -6.41 -19.52
CA PRO A 142 5.30 -6.01 -20.71
C PRO A 142 4.52 -5.24 -21.78
#